data_AF-A0AAU3M2Y0-F1
#
_entry.id   AF-A0AAU3M2Y0-F1
#
_cell.length_a   1.000
_cell.length_b   1.000
_cell.length_c   1.000
_cell.angle_alpha   90.00
_cell.angle_beta   90.00
_cell.angle_gamma   90.00
#
_symmetry.space_group_name_H-M   'P 1'
#
loop_
_entity.id
_entity.type
_entity.pdbx_description
1 polymer ?
#
loop_
_entity_poly.entity_id
_entity_poly.type
_entity_poly.pdbx_seq_one_letter_code
_entity_poly.pdbx_strand_id
1 'polypeptide(L)'
;MSEDEADLLVLLRELDDPEWLEWPQHYDRGEAAAHFRVLVARLESDFAARCTAERDTQDSSEYGRVVVPGDATVCGTRIVVCVSKFGSLALVCADNPGAFFGTADAQAEGELDAADLAKVNRALVELGYVVVAEELLESDYDGPSRLPWHVQRPSWSDRFFGIF
;
A
#
# COMPACT_ATOMS: atom_id res chain seq x y z
N MET A 1 -0.58 -11.77 -16.55
CA MET A 1 -0.85 -10.33 -16.45
C MET A 1 -2.24 -10.08 -16.98
N SER A 2 -3.15 -9.63 -16.12
CA SER A 2 -4.46 -9.14 -16.51
C SER A 2 -4.34 -7.75 -17.18
N GLU A 3 -5.40 -7.26 -17.82
CA GLU A 3 -5.43 -5.88 -18.35
C GLU A 3 -5.28 -4.84 -17.23
N ASP A 4 -5.91 -5.08 -16.08
CA ASP A 4 -5.79 -4.21 -14.90
C ASP A 4 -4.34 -4.12 -14.36
N GLU A 5 -3.60 -5.23 -14.33
CA GLU A 5 -2.19 -5.24 -13.91
C GLU A 5 -1.30 -4.46 -14.90
N ALA A 6 -1.60 -4.54 -16.20
CA ALA A 6 -0.86 -3.79 -17.21
C ALA A 6 -1.09 -2.28 -17.08
N ASP A 7 -2.33 -1.87 -16.84
CA ASP A 7 -2.70 -0.47 -16.61
C ASP A 7 -2.06 0.08 -15.32
N LEU A 8 -2.02 -0.74 -14.25
CA LEU A 8 -1.31 -0.38 -13.01
C LEU A 8 0.20 -0.21 -13.25
N LEU A 9 0.85 -1.08 -14.03
CA LEU A 9 2.28 -0.90 -14.36
C LEU A 9 2.54 0.37 -15.18
N VAL A 10 1.61 0.75 -16.07
CA VAL A 10 1.71 2.03 -16.79
C VAL A 10 1.63 3.19 -15.80
N LEU A 11 0.66 3.17 -14.87
CA LEU A 11 0.55 4.18 -13.83
C LEU A 11 1.81 4.26 -12.95
N LEU A 12 2.36 3.11 -12.53
CA LEU A 12 3.60 3.07 -11.75
C LEU A 12 4.75 3.73 -12.51
N ARG A 13 4.90 3.45 -13.81
CA ARG A 13 5.92 4.11 -14.65
C ARG A 13 5.68 5.61 -14.83
N GLU A 14 4.42 6.05 -14.90
CA GLU A 14 4.07 7.47 -15.00
C GLU A 14 4.38 8.25 -13.71
N LEU A 15 4.20 7.60 -12.55
CA LEU A 15 4.51 8.18 -11.24
C LEU A 15 6.01 8.14 -10.90
N ASP A 16 6.79 7.37 -11.64
CA ASP A 16 8.20 7.13 -11.38
C ASP A 16 9.10 8.25 -11.92
N ASP A 17 9.24 9.29 -11.10
CA ASP A 17 10.15 10.40 -11.35
C ASP A 17 11.55 10.12 -10.77
N PRO A 18 12.61 10.04 -11.60
CA PRO A 18 13.97 9.76 -11.15
C PRO A 18 14.63 10.92 -10.38
N GLU A 19 14.10 12.13 -10.46
CA GLU A 19 14.59 13.27 -9.66
C GLU A 19 14.01 13.27 -8.25
N TRP A 20 12.91 12.53 -8.03
CA TRP A 20 12.07 12.61 -6.84
C TRP A 20 11.78 11.20 -6.29
N LEU A 21 12.76 10.63 -5.57
CA LEU A 21 12.68 9.25 -5.09
C LEU A 21 11.78 9.06 -3.86
N GLU A 22 11.82 9.97 -2.89
CA GLU A 22 11.08 9.82 -1.62
C GLU A 22 9.65 10.39 -1.66
N TRP A 23 9.42 11.44 -2.44
CA TRP A 23 8.11 12.05 -2.61
C TRP A 23 8.03 12.83 -3.92
N PRO A 24 6.84 12.98 -4.53
CA PRO A 24 6.70 13.70 -5.79
C PRO A 24 7.01 15.20 -5.67
N GLN A 25 7.35 15.84 -6.80
CA GLN A 25 7.73 17.27 -6.86
C GLN A 25 6.73 18.23 -6.19
N HIS A 26 5.44 17.91 -6.23
CA HIS A 26 4.36 18.74 -5.67
C HIS A 26 3.70 18.10 -4.44
N TYR A 27 4.47 17.34 -3.66
CA TYR A 27 3.97 16.66 -2.48
C TYR A 27 3.43 17.64 -1.41
N ASP A 28 2.12 17.60 -1.17
CA ASP A 28 1.48 18.30 -0.05
C ASP A 28 1.31 17.36 1.14
N ARG A 29 2.20 17.52 2.12
CA ARG A 29 2.18 16.75 3.37
C ARG A 29 0.92 16.98 4.21
N GLY A 30 0.34 18.18 4.14
CA GLY A 30 -0.89 18.52 4.86
C GLY A 30 -2.10 17.80 4.25
N GLU A 31 -2.19 17.77 2.93
CA GLU A 31 -3.21 17.03 2.20
C GLU A 31 -3.10 15.53 2.47
N ALA A 32 -1.90 14.94 2.32
CA ALA A 32 -1.65 13.53 2.62
C ALA A 32 -2.04 13.17 4.07
N ALA A 33 -1.73 14.04 5.03
CA ALA A 33 -2.12 13.84 6.44
C ALA A 33 -3.61 14.00 6.71
N ALA A 34 -4.31 14.87 5.99
CA ALA A 34 -5.76 14.96 6.06
C ALA A 34 -6.40 13.69 5.48
N HIS A 35 -5.94 13.28 4.29
CA HIS A 35 -6.49 12.13 3.58
C HIS A 35 -6.30 10.82 4.35
N PHE A 36 -5.10 10.57 4.86
CA PHE A 36 -4.81 9.38 5.66
C PHE A 36 -5.61 9.33 6.96
N ARG A 37 -5.89 10.48 7.60
CA ARG A 37 -6.77 10.50 8.79
C ARG A 37 -8.19 10.08 8.47
N VAL A 38 -8.70 10.45 7.30
CA VAL A 38 -10.02 10.01 6.82
C VAL A 38 -10.02 8.51 6.57
N LEU A 39 -8.95 7.96 5.96
CA LEU A 39 -8.78 6.52 5.79
C LEU A 39 -8.82 5.77 7.13
N VAL A 40 -8.02 6.20 8.12
CA VAL A 40 -8.01 5.57 9.46
C VAL A 40 -9.41 5.60 10.07
N ALA A 41 -10.06 6.78 10.10
CA ALA A 41 -11.40 6.91 10.68
C ALA A 41 -12.44 6.04 9.95
N ARG A 42 -12.30 5.87 8.63
CA ARG A 42 -13.19 5.01 7.85
C ARG A 42 -13.00 3.53 8.19
N LEU A 43 -11.76 3.07 8.26
CA LEU A 43 -11.46 1.68 8.63
C LEU A 43 -11.91 1.38 10.07
N GLU A 44 -11.68 2.31 11.01
CA GLU A 44 -12.17 2.15 12.38
C GLU A 44 -13.69 2.02 12.46
N SER A 45 -14.41 2.78 11.63
CA SER A 45 -15.87 2.68 11.52
C SER A 45 -16.32 1.36 10.90
N ASP A 46 -15.68 0.92 9.82
CA ASP A 46 -16.09 -0.28 9.06
C ASP A 46 -15.81 -1.58 9.82
N PHE A 47 -14.76 -1.59 10.66
CA PHE A 47 -14.39 -2.73 11.52
C PHE A 47 -14.88 -2.59 12.97
N ALA A 48 -15.50 -1.47 13.32
CA ALA A 48 -15.93 -1.14 14.69
C ALA A 48 -14.82 -1.34 15.74
N ALA A 49 -13.57 -1.06 15.36
CA ALA A 49 -12.37 -1.32 16.15
C ALA A 49 -11.36 -0.19 15.99
N ARG A 50 -10.53 0.02 17.01
CA ARG A 50 -9.46 1.01 16.93
C ARG A 50 -8.31 0.47 16.09
N CYS A 51 -7.88 1.25 15.11
CA CYS A 51 -6.75 0.88 14.26
C CYS A 51 -5.45 1.48 14.81
N THR A 52 -4.34 0.77 14.63
CA THR A 52 -3.01 1.35 14.87
C THR A 52 -2.57 2.07 13.60
N ALA A 53 -2.05 3.28 13.72
CA ALA A 53 -1.65 4.08 12.57
C ALA A 53 -0.25 4.66 12.79
N GLU A 54 0.67 4.30 11.90
CA GLU A 54 2.04 4.80 11.85
C GLU A 54 2.18 5.71 10.64
N ARG A 55 2.91 6.83 10.76
CA ARG A 55 2.94 7.88 9.75
C ARG A 55 4.32 8.52 9.66
N ASP A 56 4.55 9.11 8.49
CA ASP A 56 5.65 10.00 8.16
C ASP A 56 7.01 9.39 8.47
N THR A 57 7.21 8.18 7.98
CA THR A 57 8.52 7.52 8.01
C THR A 57 9.50 8.41 7.24
N GLN A 58 10.58 8.81 7.92
CA GLN A 58 11.68 9.56 7.32
C GLN A 58 12.40 8.67 6.31
N ASP A 59 12.96 9.30 5.28
CA ASP A 59 13.77 8.63 4.27
C ASP A 59 13.02 7.46 3.61
N SER A 60 11.72 7.61 3.36
CA SER A 60 10.87 6.55 2.81
C SER A 60 9.83 7.09 1.83
N SER A 61 9.55 6.30 0.79
CA SER A 61 8.41 6.55 -0.10
C SER A 61 7.06 6.19 0.52
N GLU A 62 7.04 5.41 1.61
CA GLU A 62 5.83 5.15 2.38
C GLU A 62 5.44 6.39 3.18
N TYR A 63 4.21 6.85 3.00
CA TYR A 63 3.64 7.90 3.85
C TYR A 63 3.28 7.35 5.23
N GLY A 64 2.68 6.17 5.28
CA GLY A 64 2.33 5.52 6.53
C GLY A 64 1.50 4.27 6.32
N ARG A 65 1.18 3.61 7.43
CA ARG A 65 0.40 2.38 7.44
C ARG A 65 -0.65 2.37 8.54
N VAL A 66 -1.77 1.73 8.25
CA VAL A 66 -2.86 1.50 9.19
C VAL A 66 -3.09 0.00 9.35
N VAL A 67 -3.24 -0.43 10.59
CA VAL A 67 -3.39 -1.82 10.99
C VAL A 67 -4.79 -1.99 11.58
N VAL A 68 -5.63 -2.76 10.89
CA VAL A 68 -6.87 -3.30 11.44
C VAL A 68 -6.52 -4.50 12.31
N PRO A 69 -6.87 -4.51 13.60
CA PRO A 69 -6.44 -5.56 14.51
C PRO A 69 -7.14 -6.89 14.17
N GLY A 70 -6.44 -8.00 14.35
CA GLY A 70 -6.96 -9.33 13.99
C GLY A 70 -8.19 -9.77 14.81
N ASP A 71 -8.39 -9.24 16.01
CA ASP A 71 -9.59 -9.49 16.81
C ASP A 71 -10.87 -8.86 16.21
N ALA A 72 -10.71 -7.92 15.27
CA ALA A 72 -11.80 -7.30 14.53
C ALA A 72 -12.03 -7.94 13.14
N THR A 73 -11.17 -8.85 12.70
CA THR A 73 -11.30 -9.55 11.41
C THR A 73 -11.89 -10.94 11.61
N VAL A 74 -12.47 -11.49 10.54
CA VAL A 74 -13.10 -12.81 10.56
C VAL A 74 -12.08 -13.92 10.77
N CYS A 75 -10.90 -13.82 10.17
CA CYS A 75 -9.86 -14.86 10.23
C CYS A 75 -8.96 -14.76 11.46
N GLY A 76 -9.06 -13.70 12.28
CA GLY A 76 -8.13 -13.48 13.40
C GLY A 76 -6.79 -12.86 12.99
N THR A 77 -6.57 -12.71 11.69
CA THR A 77 -5.34 -12.15 11.11
C THR A 77 -5.54 -10.67 10.83
N ARG A 78 -4.58 -9.84 11.26
CA ARG A 78 -4.65 -8.39 11.07
C ARG A 78 -4.57 -8.04 9.58
N ILE A 79 -5.14 -6.90 9.21
CA ILE A 79 -5.00 -6.35 7.85
C ILE A 79 -4.15 -5.08 7.93
N VAL A 80 -3.10 -5.01 7.14
CA VAL A 80 -2.23 -3.84 7.03
C VAL A 80 -2.46 -3.15 5.71
N VAL A 81 -2.68 -1.85 5.76
CA VAL A 81 -2.79 -0.99 4.59
C VAL A 81 -1.63 0.00 4.61
N CYS A 82 -0.73 -0.12 3.64
CA CYS A 82 0.38 0.81 3.44
C CYS A 82 -0.02 1.85 2.40
N VAL A 83 0.31 3.13 2.63
CA VAL A 83 0.01 4.24 1.73
C VAL A 83 1.32 4.89 1.29
N SER A 84 1.48 5.08 -0.03
CA SER A 84 2.64 5.75 -0.60
C SER A 84 2.52 7.27 -0.52
N LYS A 85 3.66 7.98 -0.54
CA LYS A 85 3.74 9.43 -0.80
C LYS A 85 3.50 9.75 -2.28
N PHE A 86 3.60 8.76 -3.18
CA PHE A 86 3.40 8.91 -4.62
C PHE A 86 1.93 8.72 -4.97
N GLY A 87 1.25 9.83 -5.23
CA GLY A 87 -0.18 9.85 -5.54
C GLY A 87 -1.01 9.25 -4.42
N SER A 88 -2.05 8.52 -4.79
CA SER A 88 -2.93 7.81 -3.88
C SER A 88 -2.68 6.29 -3.94
N LEU A 89 -1.44 5.84 -4.14
CA LEU A 89 -1.15 4.39 -4.16
C LEU A 89 -1.32 3.79 -2.75
N ALA A 90 -1.97 2.63 -2.70
CA ALA A 90 -2.13 1.85 -1.48
C ALA A 90 -1.85 0.36 -1.74
N LEU A 91 -1.27 -0.29 -0.76
CA LEU A 91 -1.06 -1.74 -0.71
C LEU A 91 -1.86 -2.30 0.47
N VAL A 92 -2.55 -3.42 0.27
CA VAL A 92 -3.29 -4.14 1.31
C VAL A 92 -2.66 -5.52 1.49
N CYS A 93 -2.29 -5.86 2.72
CA CYS A 93 -1.67 -7.14 3.08
C CYS A 93 -2.45 -7.82 4.22
N ALA A 94 -2.51 -9.15 4.18
CA ALA A 94 -2.82 -9.92 5.38
C ALA A 94 -1.55 -10.02 6.25
N ASP A 95 -1.68 -9.76 7.54
CA ASP A 95 -0.57 -9.53 8.45
C ASP A 95 0.35 -8.38 8.01
N ASN A 96 1.61 -8.63 7.64
CA ASN A 96 2.54 -7.59 7.17
C ASN A 96 2.89 -7.81 5.68
N PRO A 97 3.37 -6.77 4.97
CA PRO A 97 3.96 -6.96 3.65
C PRO A 97 5.01 -8.09 3.66
N GLY A 98 4.92 -8.99 2.70
CA GLY A 98 5.76 -10.18 2.55
C GLY A 98 5.37 -11.37 3.45
N ALA A 99 4.31 -11.29 4.25
CA ALA A 99 3.82 -12.42 5.03
C ALA A 99 3.16 -13.49 4.15
N PHE A 100 2.52 -13.07 3.06
CA PHE A 100 1.91 -13.90 2.04
C PHE A 100 2.38 -13.43 0.66
N PHE A 101 2.13 -14.23 -0.38
CA PHE A 101 2.40 -13.80 -1.76
C PHE A 101 1.29 -12.88 -2.31
N GLY A 102 0.67 -12.06 -1.46
CA GLY A 102 -0.46 -11.19 -1.79
C GLY A 102 -1.81 -11.66 -1.24
N THR A 103 -2.84 -10.85 -1.48
CA THR A 103 -4.16 -11.07 -0.85
C THR A 103 -4.85 -12.34 -1.34
N ALA A 104 -4.61 -12.74 -2.61
CA ALA A 104 -5.21 -13.96 -3.15
C ALA A 104 -4.65 -15.23 -2.48
N ASP A 105 -3.35 -15.23 -2.21
CA ASP A 105 -2.65 -16.30 -1.47
C ASP A 105 -3.16 -16.40 -0.03
N ALA A 106 -3.23 -15.27 0.67
CA ALA A 106 -3.78 -15.21 2.03
C ALA A 106 -5.25 -15.70 2.11
N GLN A 107 -6.07 -15.40 1.10
CA GLN A 107 -7.45 -15.93 1.03
C GLN A 107 -7.46 -17.44 0.81
N ALA A 108 -6.56 -17.98 -0.01
CA ALA A 108 -6.45 -19.42 -0.27
C ALA A 108 -5.99 -20.19 0.98
N GLU A 109 -5.12 -19.59 1.81
CA GLU A 109 -4.67 -20.15 3.08
C GLU A 109 -5.71 -19.99 4.23
N GLY A 110 -6.78 -19.22 4.00
CA GLY A 110 -7.81 -18.97 5.02
C GLY A 110 -7.44 -17.87 6.03
N GLU A 111 -6.39 -17.11 5.73
CA GLU A 111 -5.83 -16.05 6.57
C GLU A 111 -6.42 -14.67 6.25
N LEU A 112 -7.17 -14.55 5.15
CA LEU A 112 -7.89 -13.33 4.78
C LEU A 112 -9.32 -13.64 4.33
N ASP A 113 -10.29 -12.98 4.97
CA ASP A 113 -11.69 -13.07 4.57
C ASP A 113 -12.00 -12.13 3.40
N ALA A 114 -12.81 -12.61 2.45
CA ALA A 114 -13.17 -11.86 1.25
C ALA A 114 -14.02 -10.62 1.54
N ALA A 115 -14.88 -10.66 2.55
CA ALA A 115 -15.72 -9.52 2.92
C ALA A 115 -14.88 -8.46 3.66
N ASP A 116 -13.94 -8.86 4.50
CA ASP A 116 -13.01 -7.93 5.15
C ASP A 116 -12.08 -7.24 4.15
N LEU A 117 -11.52 -7.99 3.18
CA LEU A 117 -10.76 -7.40 2.07
C LEU A 117 -11.61 -6.43 1.25
N ALA A 118 -12.86 -6.79 0.94
CA ALA A 118 -13.78 -5.93 0.20
C ALA A 118 -14.12 -4.62 0.95
N LYS A 119 -14.25 -4.65 2.29
CA LYS A 119 -14.43 -3.44 3.11
C LYS A 119 -13.25 -2.49 2.95
N VAL A 120 -12.03 -3.00 3.08
CA VAL A 120 -10.79 -2.22 2.96
C VAL A 120 -10.66 -1.62 1.57
N ASN A 121 -10.79 -2.45 0.53
CA ASN A 121 -10.71 -1.99 -0.86
C ASN A 121 -11.77 -0.95 -1.19
N ARG A 122 -12.99 -1.13 -0.70
CA ARG A 122 -14.06 -0.15 -0.86
C ARG A 122 -13.69 1.19 -0.20
N ALA A 123 -13.19 1.18 1.03
CA ALA A 123 -12.77 2.39 1.72
C ALA A 123 -11.66 3.13 0.94
N LEU A 124 -10.69 2.39 0.41
CA LEU A 124 -9.60 2.93 -0.41
C LEU A 124 -10.13 3.57 -1.70
N VAL A 125 -10.94 2.85 -2.47
CA VAL A 125 -11.50 3.34 -3.74
C VAL A 125 -12.43 4.54 -3.53
N GLU A 126 -13.31 4.52 -2.51
CA GLU A 126 -14.21 5.65 -2.21
C GLU A 126 -13.44 6.93 -1.83
N LEU A 127 -12.24 6.78 -1.27
CA LEU A 127 -11.34 7.88 -0.94
C LEU A 127 -10.42 8.27 -2.11
N GLY A 128 -10.45 7.53 -3.21
CA GLY A 128 -9.64 7.81 -4.40
C GLY A 128 -8.22 7.25 -4.33
N TYR A 129 -7.97 6.26 -3.48
CA TYR A 129 -6.76 5.46 -3.52
C TYR A 129 -6.81 4.44 -4.66
N VAL A 130 -5.64 4.19 -5.25
CA VAL A 130 -5.40 3.13 -6.22
C VAL A 130 -4.73 1.99 -5.48
N VAL A 131 -5.45 0.87 -5.37
CA VAL A 131 -4.92 -0.34 -4.73
C VAL A 131 -4.03 -1.08 -5.72
N VAL A 132 -2.79 -1.32 -5.34
CA VAL A 132 -1.81 -2.08 -6.13
C VAL A 132 -1.61 -3.45 -5.48
N ALA A 133 -1.64 -4.50 -6.30
CA ALA A 133 -1.39 -5.86 -5.84
C ALA A 133 0.05 -6.03 -5.36
N GLU A 134 0.25 -6.79 -4.29
CA GLU A 134 1.56 -7.06 -3.72
C GLU A 134 2.47 -7.79 -4.71
N GLU A 135 1.91 -8.75 -5.43
CA GLU A 135 2.56 -9.52 -6.49
C GLU A 135 3.15 -8.62 -7.58
N LEU A 136 2.45 -7.53 -7.90
CA LEU A 136 2.90 -6.55 -8.87
C LEU A 136 4.04 -5.70 -8.30
N LEU A 137 3.91 -5.28 -7.04
CA LEU A 137 4.93 -4.49 -6.36
C LEU A 137 6.23 -5.27 -6.15
N GLU A 138 6.14 -6.58 -5.93
CA GLU A 138 7.29 -7.50 -5.77
C GLU A 138 7.91 -7.92 -7.12
N SER A 139 7.33 -7.50 -8.24
CA SER A 139 7.95 -7.72 -9.56
C SER A 139 9.20 -6.86 -9.73
N ASP A 140 10.13 -7.32 -10.59
CA ASP A 140 11.38 -6.64 -10.87
C ASP A 140 11.13 -5.20 -11.32
N TYR A 141 11.83 -4.27 -10.68
CA TYR A 141 11.82 -2.88 -11.05
C TYR A 141 12.49 -2.68 -12.40
N ASP A 142 11.75 -2.12 -13.35
CA ASP A 142 12.22 -1.83 -14.71
C ASP A 142 12.07 -0.35 -15.11
N GLY A 143 11.85 0.53 -14.12
CA GLY A 143 11.70 1.96 -14.31
C GLY A 143 13.03 2.75 -14.44
N PRO A 144 12.94 4.08 -14.67
CA PRO A 144 14.09 4.95 -14.93
C PRO A 144 14.92 5.35 -13.68
N SER A 145 14.38 5.21 -12.47
CA SER A 145 15.01 5.62 -11.22
C SER A 145 16.19 4.74 -10.82
N ARG A 146 17.22 5.37 -10.26
CA ARG A 146 18.35 4.67 -9.65
C ARG A 146 18.09 4.48 -8.17
N LEU A 147 17.56 3.32 -7.81
CA LEU A 147 17.31 2.97 -6.41
C LEU A 147 18.63 2.72 -5.65
N PRO A 148 18.61 2.79 -4.30
CA PRO A 148 19.80 2.65 -3.48
C PRO A 148 20.60 1.38 -3.78
N TRP A 149 21.92 1.50 -3.80
CA TRP A 149 22.85 0.41 -4.18
C TRP A 149 22.77 -0.84 -3.28
N HIS A 150 22.18 -0.71 -2.08
CA HIS A 150 22.02 -1.82 -1.14
C HIS A 150 20.86 -2.75 -1.54
N VAL A 151 19.98 -2.32 -2.45
CA VAL A 151 18.91 -3.12 -3.03
C VAL A 151 19.47 -3.89 -4.23
N GLN A 152 19.76 -5.18 -4.03
CA GLN A 152 20.43 -6.02 -5.05
C GLN A 152 19.53 -6.36 -6.25
N ARG A 153 18.22 -6.50 -6.00
CA ARG A 153 17.19 -6.79 -7.00
C ARG A 153 15.98 -5.91 -6.70
N PRO A 154 16.01 -4.64 -7.16
CA PRO A 154 14.97 -3.69 -6.84
C PRO A 154 13.62 -4.15 -7.37
N SER A 155 12.57 -3.90 -6.59
CA SER A 155 11.18 -4.10 -6.97
C SER A 155 10.43 -2.76 -7.03
N TRP A 156 9.22 -2.77 -7.57
CA TRP A 156 8.34 -1.60 -7.52
C TRP A 156 7.95 -1.20 -6.09
N SER A 157 7.96 -2.17 -5.16
CA SER A 157 7.82 -1.95 -3.72
C SER A 157 8.95 -1.05 -3.18
N ASP A 158 10.20 -1.32 -3.55
CA ASP A 158 11.35 -0.48 -3.14
C ASP A 158 11.21 0.97 -3.62
N ARG A 159 10.65 1.18 -4.83
CA ARG A 159 10.44 2.52 -5.40
C ARG A 159 9.36 3.31 -4.67
N PHE A 160 8.22 2.67 -4.38
CA PHE A 160 7.00 3.37 -3.94
C PHE A 160 6.66 3.21 -2.46
N PHE A 161 7.29 2.26 -1.77
CA PHE A 161 7.10 1.99 -0.34
C PHE A 161 8.43 1.77 0.40
N GLY A 162 9.57 1.75 -0.31
CA GLY A 162 10.89 1.50 0.26
C GLY A 162 11.47 2.65 1.08
N ILE A 163 12.68 2.40 1.59
CA ILE A 163 13.49 3.31 2.42
C ILE A 163 14.77 3.66 1.65
N PHE A 164 15.25 4.90 1.79
CA PHE A 164 16.35 5.50 1.02
C PHE A 164 17.55 5.90 1.89
#